data_AF-A0A1H6FV93-F1
#
_entry.id   AF-A0A1H6FV93-F1
#
_cell.length_a   1.000
_cell.length_b   1.000
_cell.length_c   1.000
_cell.angle_alpha   90.00
_cell.angle_beta   90.00
_cell.angle_gamma   90.00
#
_symmetry.space_group_name_H-M   'P 1'
#
loop_
_entity.id
_entity.type
_entity.pdbx_description
1 polymer ?
#
loop_
_entity_poly.entity_id
_entity_poly.type
_entity_poly.pdbx_seq_one_letter_code
_entity_poly.pdbx_strand_id
1 'polypeptide(L)'
;MNVSRWQYPWIALTLTVIGIALASLYLTGVSSATVFAALIAGGLGLIVVRPRLYAYTMIGIGVSSVVFAGVLMLGDSSLLTVAVLTLVGVGAVVRGVHTHLFVDQEQ
;
A
#
# COMPACT_ATOMS: atom_id res chain seq x y z
N MET A 1 -5.48 10.44 -21.96
CA MET A 1 -6.03 10.55 -20.60
C MET A 1 -5.52 11.85 -20.00
N ASN A 2 -6.42 12.76 -19.60
CA ASN A 2 -6.01 14.02 -18.98
C ASN A 2 -5.74 13.73 -17.49
N VAL A 3 -4.49 13.86 -17.04
CA VAL A 3 -4.12 13.57 -15.63
C VAL A 3 -4.54 14.74 -14.76
N SER A 4 -5.38 14.46 -13.79
CA SER A 4 -5.88 15.45 -12.84
C SER A 4 -4.86 15.72 -11.73
N ARG A 5 -4.85 16.95 -11.19
CA ARG A 5 -3.85 17.38 -10.18
C ARG A 5 -3.87 16.52 -8.90
N TRP A 6 -5.02 15.95 -8.54
CA TRP A 6 -5.14 15.08 -7.37
C TRP A 6 -4.44 13.72 -7.56
N GLN A 7 -4.16 13.30 -8.80
CA GLN A 7 -3.45 12.05 -9.10
C GLN A 7 -1.94 12.16 -8.94
N TYR A 8 -1.36 13.36 -9.03
CA TYR A 8 0.09 13.57 -8.94
C TYR A 8 0.75 12.97 -7.69
N PRO A 9 0.23 13.17 -6.44
CA PRO A 9 0.86 12.57 -5.26
C PRO A 9 0.85 11.03 -5.33
N TRP A 10 -0.21 10.43 -5.88
CA TRP A 10 -0.33 8.98 -6.02
C TRP A 10 0.62 8.42 -7.07
N ILE A 11 0.76 9.12 -8.20
CA ILE A 11 1.73 8.77 -9.24
C ILE A 11 3.15 8.86 -8.69
N ALA A 12 3.49 9.95 -7.98
CA ALA A 12 4.79 10.12 -7.36
C ALA A 12 5.09 8.99 -6.36
N LEU A 13 4.15 8.70 -5.44
CA LEU A 13 4.27 7.59 -4.50
C LEU A 13 4.45 6.23 -5.20
N THR A 14 3.67 5.97 -6.24
CA THR A 14 3.77 4.72 -7.03
C THR A 14 5.18 4.58 -7.62
N LEU A 15 5.69 5.62 -8.25
CA LEU A 15 7.04 5.62 -8.85
C LEU A 15 8.13 5.44 -7.78
N THR A 16 8.00 6.09 -6.63
CA THR A 16 8.95 5.93 -5.52
C THR A 16 8.97 4.49 -5.02
N VAL A 17 7.80 3.87 -4.81
CA VAL A 17 7.70 2.49 -4.35
C VAL A 17 8.26 1.51 -5.38
N ILE A 18 8.01 1.74 -6.67
CA ILE A 18 8.63 0.95 -7.76
C ILE A 18 10.15 1.09 -7.72
N GLY A 19 10.67 2.30 -7.56
CA GLY A 19 12.12 2.54 -7.44
C GLY A 19 12.74 1.78 -6.28
N ILE A 20 12.09 1.79 -5.11
CA ILE A 20 12.52 1.03 -3.93
C ILE A 20 12.45 -0.47 -4.19
N ALA A 21 11.38 -0.97 -4.82
CA ALA A 21 11.22 -2.38 -5.16
C ALA A 21 12.33 -2.86 -6.10
N LEU A 22 12.66 -2.07 -7.13
CA LEU A 22 13.75 -2.38 -8.06
C LEU A 22 15.12 -2.35 -7.39
N ALA A 23 15.38 -1.36 -6.53
CA ALA A 23 16.62 -1.29 -5.76
C ALA A 23 16.76 -2.49 -4.81
N SER A 24 15.69 -2.87 -4.11
CA SER A 24 15.65 -4.07 -3.28
C SER A 24 15.89 -5.34 -4.12
N LEU A 25 15.23 -5.48 -5.26
CA LEU A 25 15.42 -6.61 -6.17
C LEU A 25 16.88 -6.74 -6.61
N TYR A 26 17.52 -5.61 -6.97
CA TYR A 26 18.91 -5.58 -7.39
C TYR A 26 19.88 -5.98 -6.27
N LEU A 27 19.64 -5.53 -5.04
CA LEU A 27 20.53 -5.75 -3.89
C LEU A 27 20.34 -7.11 -3.22
N THR A 28 19.10 -7.61 -3.15
CA THR A 28 18.73 -8.77 -2.32
C THR A 28 18.10 -9.90 -3.13
N GLY A 29 17.89 -9.73 -4.43
CA GLY A 29 17.14 -10.67 -5.25
C GLY A 29 15.63 -10.63 -4.93
N VAL A 30 14.92 -11.68 -5.34
CA VAL A 30 13.47 -11.78 -5.06
C VAL A 30 13.27 -12.11 -3.59
N SER A 31 12.90 -11.10 -2.81
CA SER A 31 12.57 -11.24 -1.39
C SER A 31 11.09 -10.98 -1.13
N SER A 32 10.62 -11.38 0.05
CA SER A 32 9.25 -11.11 0.52
C SER A 32 8.96 -9.59 0.57
N ALA A 33 9.95 -8.77 0.92
CA ALA A 33 9.84 -7.30 0.91
C ALA A 33 9.69 -6.74 -0.51
N THR A 34 10.39 -7.32 -1.49
CA THR A 34 10.29 -6.92 -2.90
C THR A 34 8.90 -7.22 -3.46
N VAL A 35 8.35 -8.41 -3.16
CA VAL A 35 6.99 -8.80 -3.56
C VAL A 35 5.95 -7.88 -2.90
N PHE A 36 6.12 -7.59 -1.62
CA PHE A 36 5.23 -6.68 -0.88
C PHE A 36 5.25 -5.26 -1.47
N ALA A 37 6.44 -4.72 -1.78
CA ALA A 37 6.57 -3.41 -2.41
C ALA A 37 5.89 -3.36 -3.79
N ALA A 38 6.01 -4.42 -4.60
CA ALA A 38 5.33 -4.52 -5.89
C ALA A 38 3.80 -4.54 -5.75
N LEU A 39 3.27 -5.26 -4.74
CA LEU A 39 1.83 -5.26 -4.44
C LEU A 39 1.33 -3.86 -4.06
N ILE A 40 2.07 -3.13 -3.20
CA ILE A 40 1.72 -1.76 -2.84
C ILE A 40 1.77 -0.83 -4.07
N ALA A 41 2.82 -0.92 -4.89
CA ALA A 41 2.92 -0.13 -6.12
C ALA A 41 1.74 -0.40 -7.06
N GLY A 42 1.35 -1.66 -7.25
CA GLY A 42 0.18 -2.03 -8.04
C GLY A 42 -1.12 -1.45 -7.49
N GLY A 43 -1.31 -1.52 -6.18
CA GLY A 43 -2.45 -0.89 -5.50
C GLY A 43 -2.50 0.63 -5.70
N LEU A 44 -1.38 1.33 -5.48
CA LEU A 44 -1.31 2.78 -5.69
C LEU A 44 -1.57 3.16 -7.14
N GLY A 45 -1.06 2.38 -8.10
CA GLY A 45 -1.37 2.55 -9.52
C GLY A 45 -2.85 2.37 -9.83
N LEU A 46 -3.50 1.39 -9.19
CA LEU A 46 -4.94 1.16 -9.34
C LEU A 46 -5.78 2.36 -8.88
N ILE A 47 -5.37 3.07 -7.82
CA ILE A 47 -6.04 4.30 -7.36
C ILE A 47 -6.04 5.38 -8.46
N VAL A 48 -4.92 5.50 -9.18
CA VAL A 48 -4.79 6.49 -10.27
C VAL A 48 -5.72 6.15 -11.43
N VAL A 49 -5.76 4.87 -11.83
CA VAL A 49 -6.57 4.41 -12.99
C VAL A 49 -8.05 4.32 -12.64
N ARG A 50 -8.40 3.85 -11.44
CA ARG A 50 -9.76 3.60 -10.97
C ARG A 50 -10.00 4.21 -9.59
N PRO A 51 -10.18 5.55 -9.49
CA PRO A 51 -10.41 6.24 -8.21
C PRO A 51 -11.60 5.72 -7.41
N ARG A 52 -12.65 5.19 -8.07
CA ARG A 52 -13.80 4.59 -7.40
C ARG A 52 -13.44 3.39 -6.51
N LEU A 53 -12.31 2.73 -6.77
CA LEU A 53 -11.83 1.61 -5.96
C LEU A 53 -10.94 2.05 -4.80
N TYR A 54 -10.75 3.35 -4.57
CA TYR A 54 -9.83 3.88 -3.57
C TYR A 54 -10.01 3.23 -2.19
N ALA A 55 -11.25 3.17 -1.69
CA ALA A 55 -11.55 2.61 -0.39
C ALA A 55 -11.13 1.13 -0.28
N TYR A 56 -11.52 0.32 -1.27
CA TYR A 56 -11.15 -1.09 -1.35
C TYR A 56 -9.64 -1.31 -1.46
N THR A 57 -8.96 -0.51 -2.27
CA THR A 57 -7.52 -0.60 -2.45
C THR A 57 -6.78 -0.23 -1.16
N MET A 58 -7.22 0.81 -0.44
CA MET A 58 -6.64 1.19 0.85
C MET A 58 -6.85 0.11 1.91
N ILE A 59 -8.04 -0.50 1.97
CA ILE A 59 -8.31 -1.65 2.86
C ILE A 59 -7.40 -2.82 2.48
N GLY A 60 -7.29 -3.16 1.20
CA GLY A 60 -6.44 -4.25 0.72
C GLY A 60 -4.96 -4.06 1.06
N ILE A 61 -4.42 -2.85 0.84
CA ILE A 61 -3.05 -2.48 1.25
C ILE A 61 -2.90 -2.61 2.77
N GLY A 62 -3.88 -2.12 3.54
CA GLY A 62 -3.87 -2.17 4.99
C GLY A 62 -3.84 -3.60 5.53
N VAL A 63 -4.75 -4.46 5.06
CA VAL A 63 -4.81 -5.88 5.42
C VAL A 63 -3.52 -6.59 5.02
N SER A 64 -3.02 -6.36 3.81
CA SER A 64 -1.77 -6.96 3.33
C SER A 64 -0.58 -6.55 4.21
N SER A 65 -0.53 -5.30 4.67
CA SER A 65 0.52 -4.79 5.57
C SER A 65 0.49 -5.46 6.94
N VAL A 66 -0.70 -5.65 7.52
CA VAL A 66 -0.84 -6.35 8.81
C VAL A 66 -0.48 -7.83 8.68
N VAL A 67 -0.93 -8.50 7.61
CA VAL A 67 -0.56 -9.89 7.33
C VAL A 67 0.94 -10.02 7.15
N PHE A 68 1.55 -9.12 6.39
CA PHE A 68 3.00 -9.11 6.17
C PHE A 68 3.78 -8.86 7.47
N ALA A 69 3.30 -7.96 8.33
CA ALA A 69 3.87 -7.75 9.66
C ALA A 69 3.84 -9.05 10.51
N GLY A 70 2.72 -9.78 10.48
CA GLY A 70 2.59 -11.07 11.15
C GLY A 70 3.57 -12.12 10.61
N VAL A 71 3.77 -12.17 9.30
CA VAL A 71 4.77 -13.06 8.68
C VAL A 71 6.20 -12.69 9.11
N LEU A 72 6.53 -11.39 9.11
CA LEU A 72 7.85 -10.91 9.53
C LEU A 72 8.13 -11.18 11.01
N MET A 73 7.10 -11.14 11.86
CA MET A 73 7.20 -11.45 13.28
C MET A 73 7.64 -12.90 13.54
N LEU A 74 7.35 -13.83 12.61
CA LEU A 74 7.80 -15.23 12.68
C LEU A 74 9.26 -15.42 12.21
N GLY A 75 9.82 -14.45 11.49
CA GLY A 75 11.11 -14.58 10.80
C GLY A 75 12.26 -13.77 11.40
N ASP A 76 12.30 -13.59 12.72
CA ASP A 76 13.33 -12.80 13.43
C ASP A 76 13.51 -11.35 12.93
N SER A 77 12.47 -10.77 12.33
CA SER A 77 12.52 -9.38 11.88
C SER A 77 12.45 -8.41 13.05
N SER A 78 13.01 -7.21 12.87
CA SER A 78 12.98 -6.16 13.89
C SER A 78 11.55 -5.84 14.33
N LEU A 79 11.33 -5.81 15.65
CA LEU A 79 10.06 -5.40 16.27
C LEU A 79 9.61 -4.03 15.79
N LEU A 80 10.56 -3.13 15.48
CA LEU A 80 10.25 -1.81 14.95
C LEU A 80 9.57 -1.92 13.57
N THR A 81 10.10 -2.77 12.68
CA THR A 81 9.53 -2.98 11.35
C THR A 81 8.12 -3.56 11.43
N VAL A 82 7.92 -4.54 12.32
CA VAL A 82 6.60 -5.14 12.56
C VAL A 82 5.62 -4.09 13.10
N ALA A 83 6.03 -3.29 14.09
CA ALA A 83 5.18 -2.25 14.68
C ALA A 83 4.78 -1.18 13.66
N VAL A 84 5.73 -0.71 12.85
CA VAL A 84 5.47 0.29 11.81
C VAL A 84 4.51 -0.26 10.76
N LEU A 85 4.75 -1.47 10.24
CA LEU A 85 3.85 -2.10 9.25
C LEU A 85 2.45 -2.33 9.79
N THR A 86 2.34 -2.72 11.06
CA THR A 86 1.04 -2.92 11.71
C THR A 86 0.29 -1.60 11.84
N LEU A 87 0.98 -0.55 12.30
CA LEU A 87 0.36 0.77 12.50
C LEU A 87 -0.06 1.40 11.16
N VAL A 88 0.81 1.33 10.15
CA VAL A 88 0.48 1.77 8.77
C VAL A 88 -0.68 0.95 8.22
N GLY A 89 -0.67 -0.37 8.42
CA GLY A 89 -1.72 -1.27 7.96
C GLY A 89 -3.08 -0.94 8.55
N VAL A 90 -3.16 -0.82 9.88
CA VAL A 90 -4.39 -0.44 10.60
C VAL A 90 -4.87 0.94 10.15
N GLY A 91 -3.96 1.93 10.05
CA GLY A 91 -4.32 3.28 9.60
C GLY A 91 -4.89 3.30 8.18
N ALA A 92 -4.34 2.49 7.27
CA ALA A 92 -4.85 2.35 5.91
C ALA A 92 -6.25 1.70 5.87
N VAL A 93 -6.49 0.66 6.68
CA VAL A 93 -7.82 0.05 6.82
C VAL A 93 -8.83 1.05 7.35
N VAL A 94 -8.53 1.73 8.46
CA VAL A 94 -9.43 2.71 9.08
C VAL A 94 -9.80 3.80 8.08
N ARG A 95 -8.82 4.33 7.34
CA ARG A 95 -9.07 5.35 6.33
C ARG A 95 -9.91 4.83 5.16
N GLY A 96 -9.63 3.62 4.69
CA GLY A 96 -10.40 3.01 3.61
C GLY A 96 -11.86 2.74 4.01
N VAL A 97 -12.10 2.19 5.21
CA VAL A 97 -13.44 1.96 5.76
C VAL A 97 -14.20 3.28 5.93
N HIS A 98 -13.56 4.30 6.51
CA HIS A 98 -14.16 5.62 6.63
C HIS A 98 -14.54 6.15 5.24
N THR A 99 -13.64 6.16 4.26
CA THR A 99 -13.99 6.65 2.92
C THR A 99 -15.13 5.84 2.29
N HIS A 100 -15.22 4.53 2.51
CA HIS A 100 -16.34 3.73 1.99
C HIS A 100 -17.67 4.16 2.59
N LEU A 101 -17.74 4.28 3.93
CA LEU A 101 -18.96 4.62 4.65
C LEU A 101 -19.47 6.02 4.34
N PHE A 102 -18.58 7.00 4.14
CA PHE A 102 -18.96 8.38 3.87
C PHE A 102 -19.31 8.62 2.39
N VAL A 103 -18.73 7.88 1.46
CA VAL A 103 -19.10 7.95 0.03
C VAL A 103 -20.49 7.36 -0.22
N ASP A 104 -20.89 6.34 0.54
CA ASP A 104 -22.23 5.75 0.44
C ASP A 104 -23.34 6.62 1.07
N GLN A 105 -22.99 7.67 1.83
CA GLN A 105 -23.95 8.61 2.42
C GLN A 105 -24.27 9.81 1.51
N GLU A 106 -23.50 10.02 0.44
CA GLU A 106 -23.68 11.13 -0.51
C GLU A 106 -24.39 10.71 -1.82
N GLN A 107 -24.88 9.46 -1.90
CA GLN A 107 -25.72 8.96 -3.00
C GLN A 107 -27.20 8.96 -2.63
#